data_AF-A0A530R423-F1
#
_entry.id   AF-A0A530R423-F1
#
_cell.length_a   1.000
_cell.length_b   1.000
_cell.length_c   1.000
_cell.angle_alpha   90.00
_cell.angle_beta   90.00
_cell.angle_gamma   90.00
#
_symmetry.space_group_name_H-M   'P 1'
#
loop_
_entity.id
_entity.type
_entity.pdbx_description
1 polymer ?
#
loop_
_entity_poly.entity_id
_entity_poly.type
_entity_poly.pdbx_seq_one_letter_code
_entity_poly.pdbx_strand_id
1 'polypeptide(L)'
;LAILSNGSPEMLEAAVKSAALDQVLDDIYSVEAVKRFKADPSVYDMVTTGWRLYPGAVSFQSSNRWDVAGATKFGFRTVWINRSNQPEEYRDFPPALILPSLEGLLAGG
;
A
#
# COMPACT_ATOMS: atom_id res chain seq x y z
N LEU A 1 -9.16 7.28 0.32
CA LEU A 1 -8.57 5.92 0.21
C LEU A 1 -8.11 5.69 -1.22
N ALA A 2 -6.97 5.02 -1.41
CA ALA A 2 -6.49 4.68 -2.75
C ALA A 2 -5.92 3.26 -2.77
N ILE A 3 -5.78 2.73 -3.98
CA ILE A 3 -4.97 1.53 -4.22
C ILE A 3 -3.70 1.89 -5.00
N LEU A 4 -2.60 1.21 -4.68
CA LEU A 4 -1.34 1.28 -5.41
C LEU A 4 -0.91 -0.14 -5.77
N SER A 5 -0.92 -0.48 -7.06
CA SER A 5 -0.73 -1.86 -7.51
C SER A 5 0.12 -1.96 -8.77
N ASN A 6 0.82 -3.09 -8.91
CA ASN A 6 1.63 -3.42 -10.08
C ASN A 6 0.80 -3.78 -11.33
N GLY A 7 -0.53 -3.88 -11.23
CA GLY A 7 -1.41 -4.16 -12.37
C GLY A 7 -1.61 -2.94 -13.28
N SER A 8 -1.99 -3.16 -14.54
CA SER A 8 -2.31 -2.07 -15.48
C SER A 8 -3.55 -1.29 -15.03
N PRO A 9 -3.74 -0.03 -15.45
CA PRO A 9 -4.92 0.75 -15.11
C PRO A 9 -6.24 0.01 -15.36
N GLU A 10 -6.37 -0.66 -16.51
CA GLU A 10 -7.59 -1.39 -16.89
C GLU A 10 -7.85 -2.59 -15.98
N MET A 11 -6.79 -3.32 -15.60
CA MET A 11 -6.89 -4.43 -14.65
C MET A 11 -7.36 -3.95 -13.28
N LEU A 12 -6.84 -2.81 -12.81
CA LEU A 12 -7.19 -2.26 -11.51
C LEU A 12 -8.61 -1.71 -11.51
N GLU A 13 -9.01 -0.97 -12.53
CA GLU A 13 -10.40 -0.50 -12.68
C GLU A 13 -11.40 -1.66 -12.70
N ALA A 14 -11.09 -2.72 -13.46
CA ALA A 14 -11.94 -3.90 -13.53
C ALA A 14 -12.05 -4.61 -12.17
N ALA A 15 -10.93 -4.76 -11.45
CA ALA A 15 -10.92 -5.37 -10.12
C ALA A 15 -11.71 -4.54 -9.09
N VAL A 16 -11.55 -3.22 -9.10
CA VAL A 16 -12.25 -2.30 -8.20
C VAL A 16 -13.76 -2.32 -8.46
N LYS A 17 -14.18 -2.27 -9.73
CA LYS A 17 -15.60 -2.37 -10.12
C LYS A 17 -16.20 -3.73 -9.74
N SER A 18 -15.48 -4.83 -9.98
CA SER A 18 -15.93 -6.17 -9.62
C SER A 18 -16.11 -6.35 -8.11
N ALA A 19 -15.27 -5.71 -7.31
CA ALA A 19 -15.36 -5.69 -5.85
C ALA A 19 -16.34 -4.66 -5.28
N ALA A 20 -17.03 -3.86 -6.13
CA ALA A 20 -17.89 -2.75 -5.74
C ALA A 20 -17.20 -1.71 -4.82
N LEU A 21 -15.92 -1.44 -5.08
CA LEU A 21 -15.10 -0.49 -4.32
C LEU A 21 -14.91 0.85 -5.04
N ASP A 22 -15.46 1.01 -6.24
CA ASP A 22 -15.34 2.21 -7.08
C ASP A 22 -15.94 3.46 -6.44
N GLN A 23 -16.94 3.30 -5.56
CA GLN A 23 -17.56 4.40 -4.82
C GLN A 23 -16.80 4.76 -3.51
N VAL A 24 -15.82 3.95 -3.10
CA VAL A 24 -15.12 4.09 -1.81
C VAL A 24 -13.67 4.55 -1.99
N LEU A 25 -13.06 4.22 -3.12
CA LEU A 25 -11.70 4.63 -3.47
C LEU A 25 -11.73 5.98 -4.19
N ASP A 26 -10.96 6.94 -3.69
CA ASP A 26 -10.78 8.25 -4.30
C ASP A 26 -9.83 8.18 -5.52
N ASP A 27 -8.82 7.28 -5.46
CA ASP A 27 -7.81 7.16 -6.51
C ASP A 27 -7.32 5.71 -6.72
N ILE A 28 -6.86 5.45 -7.95
CA ILE A 28 -6.26 4.18 -8.38
C ILE A 28 -4.89 4.48 -9.02
N TYR A 29 -3.82 4.03 -8.36
CA TYR A 29 -2.45 4.19 -8.85
C TYR A 29 -1.91 2.87 -9.42
N SER A 30 -1.66 2.87 -10.74
CA SER A 30 -0.92 1.80 -11.42
C SER A 30 0.54 2.19 -11.57
N VAL A 31 1.44 1.26 -11.24
CA VAL A 31 2.89 1.49 -11.42
C VAL A 31 3.30 1.67 -12.90
N GLU A 32 2.43 1.32 -13.84
CA GLU A 32 2.66 1.50 -15.27
C GLU A 32 2.99 2.97 -15.61
N ALA A 33 2.39 3.93 -14.89
CA ALA A 33 2.63 5.35 -15.08
C ALA A 33 4.11 5.75 -14.91
N VAL A 34 4.86 5.01 -14.08
CA VAL A 34 6.29 5.23 -13.83
C VAL A 34 7.19 4.17 -14.47
N LYS A 35 6.60 3.17 -15.15
CA LYS A 35 7.29 2.05 -15.81
C LYS A 35 8.32 1.34 -14.92
N ARG A 36 8.04 1.27 -13.63
CA ARG A 36 8.86 0.65 -12.59
C ARG A 36 7.95 -0.18 -11.70
N PHE A 37 8.46 -1.24 -11.09
CA PHE A 37 7.70 -2.03 -10.12
C PHE A 37 8.14 -1.70 -8.70
N LYS A 38 7.25 -1.93 -7.74
CA LYS A 38 7.64 -1.95 -6.33
C LYS A 38 8.82 -2.91 -6.13
N ALA A 39 9.78 -2.66 -5.24
CA ALA A 39 9.83 -1.60 -4.23
C ALA A 39 10.61 -0.33 -4.66
N ASP A 40 10.59 0.03 -5.95
CA ASP A 40 11.20 1.29 -6.42
C ASP A 40 10.51 2.51 -5.76
N PRO A 41 11.27 3.48 -5.20
CA PRO A 41 10.70 4.63 -4.48
C PRO A 41 9.77 5.50 -5.34
N SER A 42 10.00 5.57 -6.67
CA SER A 42 9.14 6.34 -7.58
C SER A 42 7.69 5.83 -7.61
N VAL A 43 7.48 4.56 -7.28
CA VAL A 43 6.14 3.97 -7.19
C VAL A 43 5.38 4.49 -5.97
N TYR A 44 6.04 4.59 -4.82
CA TYR A 44 5.42 5.14 -3.61
C TYR A 44 5.22 6.66 -3.74
N ASP A 45 6.13 7.35 -4.43
CA ASP A 45 6.06 8.79 -4.67
C ASP A 45 4.83 9.22 -5.49
N MET A 46 4.26 8.31 -6.29
CA MET A 46 3.00 8.57 -7.00
C MET A 46 1.87 8.98 -6.04
N VAL A 47 1.81 8.36 -4.85
CA VAL A 47 0.79 8.63 -3.84
C VAL A 47 1.01 10.00 -3.21
N THR A 48 2.25 10.31 -2.81
CA THR A 48 2.57 11.59 -2.18
C THR A 48 2.43 12.76 -3.13
N THR A 49 2.81 12.58 -4.40
CA THR A 49 2.63 13.59 -5.45
C THR A 49 1.16 13.78 -5.78
N GLY A 50 0.40 12.68 -5.97
CA GLY A 50 -1.02 12.73 -6.30
C GLY A 50 -1.85 13.43 -5.23
N TRP A 51 -1.61 13.11 -3.96
CA TRP A 51 -2.35 13.68 -2.83
C TRP A 51 -1.72 14.93 -2.21
N ARG A 52 -0.52 15.32 -2.64
CA ARG A 52 0.27 16.43 -2.07
C ARG A 52 0.49 16.28 -0.57
N LEU A 53 0.84 15.07 -0.15
CA LEU A 53 1.09 14.71 1.24
C LEU A 53 2.56 14.40 1.47
N TYR A 54 3.02 14.66 2.69
CA TYR A 54 4.31 14.12 3.14
C TYR A 54 4.19 12.59 3.34
N PRO A 55 5.26 11.81 3.09
CA PRO A 55 5.22 10.36 3.24
C PRO A 55 4.69 9.89 4.61
N GLY A 56 5.11 10.54 5.69
CA GLY A 56 4.67 10.19 7.05
C GLY A 56 3.17 10.39 7.33
N ALA A 57 2.45 11.13 6.48
CA ALA A 57 1.00 11.29 6.56
C ALA A 57 0.23 10.14 5.89
N VAL A 58 0.91 9.30 5.12
CA VAL A 58 0.30 8.14 4.44
C VAL A 58 0.38 6.92 5.34
N SER A 59 -0.78 6.37 5.69
CA SER A 59 -0.89 5.03 6.26
C SER A 59 -0.96 4.02 5.11
N PHE A 60 0.03 3.13 5.01
CA PHE A 60 0.16 2.18 3.90
C PHE A 60 -0.05 0.74 4.38
N GLN A 61 -1.02 0.04 3.79
CA GLN A 61 -1.35 -1.34 4.16
C GLN A 61 -0.96 -2.31 3.05
N SER A 62 -0.26 -3.38 3.40
CA SER A 62 0.05 -4.47 2.46
C SER A 62 0.13 -5.80 3.19
N SER A 63 -0.24 -6.90 2.52
CA SER A 63 0.00 -8.26 3.02
C SER A 63 1.38 -8.78 2.65
N ASN A 64 2.05 -8.13 1.70
CA ASN A 64 3.38 -8.51 1.23
C ASN A 64 4.46 -7.84 2.10
N ARG A 65 5.25 -8.65 2.81
CA ARG A 65 6.25 -8.13 3.75
C ARG A 65 7.33 -7.29 3.05
N TRP A 66 7.73 -7.66 1.84
CA TRP A 66 8.71 -6.91 1.03
C TRP A 66 8.18 -5.52 0.62
N ASP A 67 6.88 -5.39 0.36
CA ASP A 67 6.26 -4.12 -0.03
C ASP A 67 6.13 -3.19 1.19
N VAL A 68 5.80 -3.76 2.34
CA VAL A 68 5.85 -3.05 3.64
C VAL A 68 7.26 -2.51 3.89
N ALA A 69 8.32 -3.31 3.68
CA ALA A 69 9.69 -2.84 3.86
C ALA A 69 10.04 -1.68 2.93
N GLY A 70 9.66 -1.78 1.65
CA GLY A 70 9.83 -0.73 0.66
C GLY A 70 9.14 0.58 1.04
N ALA A 71 7.87 0.49 1.43
CA ALA A 71 7.07 1.64 1.86
C ALA A 71 7.60 2.26 3.17
N THR A 72 8.06 1.44 4.14
CA THR A 72 8.70 1.93 5.37
C THR A 72 9.97 2.69 5.03
N LYS A 73 10.83 2.13 4.17
CA LYS A 73 12.06 2.79 3.72
C LYS A 73 11.80 4.10 3.00
N PHE A 74 10.70 4.19 2.23
CA PHE A 74 10.27 5.42 1.58
C PHE A 74 9.78 6.49 2.57
N GLY A 75 9.25 6.08 3.72
CA GLY A 75 8.82 6.98 4.81
C GLY A 75 7.32 6.93 5.13
N PHE A 76 6.58 5.96 4.61
CA PHE A 76 5.18 5.75 4.99
C PHE A 76 5.04 5.15 6.38
N ARG A 77 3.91 5.44 7.05
CA ARG A 77 3.49 4.69 8.23
C ARG A 77 2.87 3.38 7.75
N THR A 78 3.61 2.28 7.87
CA THR A 78 3.17 1.01 7.28
C THR A 78 2.46 0.09 8.28
N VAL A 79 1.46 -0.64 7.79
CA VAL A 79 0.77 -1.71 8.53
C VAL A 79 0.88 -2.99 7.71
N TRP A 80 1.47 -4.02 8.31
CA TRP A 80 1.57 -5.33 7.70
C TRP A 80 0.35 -6.19 8.04
N ILE A 81 -0.45 -6.54 7.03
CA ILE A 81 -1.61 -7.42 7.19
C ILE A 81 -1.16 -8.89 7.01
N ASN A 82 -0.73 -9.51 8.09
CA ASN A 82 -0.17 -10.85 8.13
C ASN A 82 -1.22 -11.92 8.52
N ARG A 83 -2.09 -12.27 7.58
CA ARG A 83 -3.16 -13.28 7.77
C ARG A 83 -2.64 -14.70 8.05
N SER A 84 -1.46 -15.02 7.51
CA SER A 84 -0.93 -16.40 7.49
C SER A 84 0.25 -16.60 8.44
N ASN A 85 0.48 -15.67 9.38
CA ASN A 85 1.61 -15.70 10.31
C ASN A 85 2.97 -15.96 9.63
N GLN A 86 3.19 -15.30 8.50
CA GLN A 86 4.45 -15.34 7.74
C GLN A 86 5.60 -14.80 8.60
N PRO A 87 6.84 -15.27 8.37
CA PRO A 87 8.01 -14.82 9.12
C PRO A 87 8.36 -13.36 8.83
N GLU A 88 9.02 -12.73 9.80
CA GLU A 88 9.54 -11.37 9.67
C GLU A 88 10.91 -11.39 8.95
N GLU A 89 10.89 -11.01 7.66
CA GLU A 89 12.04 -11.08 6.75
C GLU A 89 12.90 -9.79 6.68
N TYR A 90 12.38 -8.61 7.04
CA TYR A 90 13.04 -7.31 6.80
C TYR A 90 13.14 -6.47 8.07
N ARG A 91 13.90 -6.98 9.05
CA ARG A 91 14.00 -6.40 10.40
C ARG A 91 14.52 -4.95 10.43
N ASP A 92 15.32 -4.54 9.45
CA ASP A 92 15.83 -3.17 9.33
C ASP A 92 14.75 -2.15 8.94
N PHE A 93 13.61 -2.63 8.41
CA PHE A 93 12.48 -1.80 7.98
C PHE A 93 11.18 -2.34 8.61
N PRO A 94 11.02 -2.22 9.94
CA PRO A 94 9.86 -2.75 10.64
C PRO A 94 8.59 -1.98 10.25
N PRO A 95 7.43 -2.66 10.18
CA PRO A 95 6.15 -1.95 10.09
C PRO A 95 5.83 -1.22 11.40
N ALA A 96 4.97 -0.21 11.32
CA ALA A 96 4.43 0.44 12.51
C ALA A 96 3.48 -0.49 13.28
N LEU A 97 2.73 -1.34 12.57
CA LEU A 97 1.81 -2.32 13.15
C LEU A 97 1.80 -3.61 12.33
N ILE A 98 1.61 -4.75 12.99
CA ILE A 98 1.31 -6.04 12.37
C ILE A 98 -0.07 -6.45 12.83
N LEU A 99 -0.98 -6.68 11.87
CA LEU A 99 -2.36 -7.08 12.16
C LEU A 99 -2.69 -8.36 11.40
N PRO A 100 -3.49 -9.28 11.97
CA PRO A 100 -3.91 -10.47 11.27
C PRO A 100 -4.93 -10.15 10.16
N SER A 101 -5.58 -8.99 10.19
CA SER A 101 -6.64 -8.62 9.25
C SER A 101 -6.88 -7.10 9.24
N LEU A 102 -7.75 -6.62 8.32
CA LEU A 102 -8.04 -5.17 8.19
C LEU A 102 -8.95 -4.65 9.30
N GLU A 103 -9.75 -5.51 9.94
CA GLU A 103 -10.66 -5.14 11.03
C GLU A 103 -9.90 -4.50 12.20
N GLY A 104 -8.65 -4.94 12.43
CA GLY A 104 -7.79 -4.37 13.47
C GLY A 104 -7.43 -2.89 13.25
N LEU A 105 -7.58 -2.35 12.04
CA LEU A 105 -7.35 -0.93 11.76
C LEU A 105 -8.39 -0.03 12.44
N LEU A 106 -9.61 -0.53 12.63
CA LEU A 106 -10.70 0.23 13.25
C LEU A 106 -10.51 0.42 14.76
N ALA A 107 -9.72 -0.45 15.39
CA ALA A 107 -9.43 -0.41 16.83
C ALA A 107 -8.17 0.41 17.18
N GLY A 108 -7.42 0.87 16.19
CA GLY A 108 -6.13 1.56 16.35
C GLY A 108 -6.16 3.07 16.19
N GLY A 109 -7.34 3.70 16.31
CA GLY A 109 -7.56 5.15 16.24
C GLY A 109 -7.52 5.83 17.60
#